data_AF-A0A965UWZ5-F1
#
_entry.id   AF-A0A965UWZ5-F1
#
_cell.length_a   1.000
_cell.length_b   1.000
_cell.length_c   1.000
_cell.angle_alpha   90.00
_cell.angle_beta   90.00
_cell.angle_gamma   90.00
#
_symmetry.space_group_name_H-M   'P 1'
#
loop_
_entity.id
_entity.type
_entity.pdbx_description
1 polymer ?
#
loop_
_entity_poly.entity_id
_entity_poly.type
_entity_poly.pdbx_seq_one_letter_code
_entity_poly.pdbx_strand_id
1 'polypeptide(L)'
;MNDTTYNGWTNHATWRVNLEIFDGHDPEGFDLTQDAYSLGKDLREYAEQLIEDTSIEGLARDYALAYLREVDWTDIAKHMIDAYSEENYEIVD
;
A
#
# COMPACT_ATOMS: atom_id res chain seq x y z
N MET A 1 6.87 -17.58 17.87
CA MET A 1 6.57 -16.49 16.93
C MET A 1 5.07 -16.44 16.81
N ASN A 2 4.46 -15.31 17.12
CA ASN A 2 3.03 -15.13 16.87
C ASN A 2 2.86 -14.96 15.37
N ASP A 3 1.96 -15.74 14.78
CA ASP A 3 1.54 -15.54 13.41
C ASP A 3 0.82 -14.19 13.33
N THR A 4 1.39 -13.25 12.59
CA THR A 4 0.80 -11.93 12.37
C THR A 4 -0.01 -11.87 11.09
N THR A 5 0.05 -12.91 10.26
CA THR A 5 -0.57 -12.90 8.94
C THR A 5 -2.08 -12.71 9.05
N TYR A 6 -2.66 -11.99 8.09
CA TYR A 6 -4.06 -11.65 8.12
C TYR A 6 -4.63 -11.61 6.70
N ASN A 7 -5.58 -12.49 6.40
CA ASN A 7 -6.24 -12.57 5.09
C ASN A 7 -5.26 -12.66 3.89
N GLY A 8 -4.14 -13.38 4.04
CA GLY A 8 -3.11 -13.51 3.00
C GLY A 8 -2.04 -12.43 3.02
N TRP A 9 -2.17 -11.41 3.87
CA TRP A 9 -1.20 -10.33 4.04
C TRP A 9 -0.27 -10.59 5.21
N THR A 10 0.91 -9.98 5.16
CA THR A 10 1.93 -10.02 6.24
C THR A 10 1.39 -9.62 7.61
N ASN A 11 0.46 -8.65 7.67
CA ASN A 11 -0.28 -8.30 8.87
C ASN A 11 -1.60 -7.56 8.61
N HIS A 12 -2.38 -7.34 9.67
CA HIS A 12 -3.65 -6.62 9.60
C HIS A 12 -3.52 -5.18 9.07
N ALA A 13 -2.49 -4.43 9.50
CA ALA A 13 -2.30 -3.05 9.05
C ALA A 13 -2.06 -2.98 7.54
N THR A 14 -1.26 -3.91 7.03
CA THR A 14 -0.96 -4.06 5.60
C THR A 14 -2.22 -4.34 4.79
N TRP A 15 -3.02 -5.34 5.22
CA TRP A 15 -4.31 -5.63 4.58
C TRP A 15 -5.26 -4.43 4.58
N ARG A 16 -5.41 -3.75 5.73
CA ARG A 16 -6.33 -2.60 5.83
C ARG A 16 -5.88 -1.44 4.97
N VAL A 17 -4.60 -1.08 4.98
CA VAL A 17 -4.10 0.04 4.20
C VAL A 17 -4.22 -0.24 2.70
N ASN A 18 -3.99 -1.48 2.26
CA ASN A 18 -4.30 -1.87 0.89
C ASN A 18 -5.77 -1.58 0.55
N LEU A 19 -6.72 -2.11 1.33
CA LEU A 19 -8.15 -1.94 1.06
C LEU A 19 -8.63 -0.49 1.04
N GLU A 20 -8.10 0.36 1.92
CA GLU A 20 -8.64 1.71 2.12
C GLU A 20 -7.97 2.76 1.22
N ILE A 21 -6.72 2.53 0.79
CA ILE A 21 -5.93 3.53 0.04
C ILE A 21 -5.68 3.11 -1.41
N PHE A 22 -5.47 1.81 -1.67
CA PHE A 22 -4.95 1.34 -2.96
C PHE A 22 -5.93 0.42 -3.72
N ASP A 23 -6.78 -0.33 -3.03
CA ASP A 23 -7.75 -1.22 -3.66
C ASP A 23 -8.85 -0.42 -4.39
N GLY A 24 -9.19 -0.86 -5.60
CA GLY A 24 -10.18 -0.18 -6.45
C GLY A 24 -9.74 1.17 -7.05
N HIS A 25 -8.50 1.60 -6.82
CA HIS A 25 -7.91 2.76 -7.48
C HIS A 25 -7.02 2.31 -8.64
N ASP A 26 -7.11 3.02 -9.76
CA ASP A 26 -6.19 2.84 -10.89
C ASP A 26 -4.77 3.19 -10.40
N PRO A 27 -3.75 2.35 -10.65
CA PRO A 27 -2.37 2.66 -10.32
C PRO A 27 -1.79 3.87 -11.08
N GLU A 28 -2.57 4.55 -11.94
CA GLU A 28 -2.24 5.84 -12.54
C GLU A 28 -1.57 6.80 -11.53
N GLY A 29 -0.26 7.00 -11.71
CA GLY A 29 0.57 7.85 -10.84
C GLY A 29 1.76 7.13 -10.21
N PHE A 30 1.75 5.79 -10.19
CA PHE A 30 2.88 4.99 -9.72
C PHE A 30 3.63 4.33 -10.89
N ASP A 31 4.96 4.34 -10.81
CA ASP A 31 5.79 3.54 -11.71
C ASP A 31 5.76 2.08 -11.23
N LEU A 32 4.93 1.25 -11.87
CA LEU A 32 4.84 -0.19 -11.56
C LEU A 32 5.96 -1.03 -12.21
N THR A 33 6.88 -0.41 -12.94
CA THR A 33 8.03 -1.12 -13.54
C THR A 33 9.23 -1.20 -12.59
N GLN A 34 9.21 -0.43 -11.50
CA GLN A 34 10.24 -0.47 -10.47
C GLN A 34 10.15 -1.71 -9.57
N ASP A 35 11.17 -1.95 -8.75
CA ASP A 35 11.14 -3.04 -7.78
C ASP A 35 10.20 -2.74 -6.60
N ALA A 36 9.64 -3.79 -5.99
CA ALA A 36 8.64 -3.65 -4.93
C ALA A 36 9.12 -2.87 -3.70
N TYR A 37 10.42 -2.88 -3.39
CA TYR A 37 10.93 -2.09 -2.26
C TYR A 37 10.94 -0.61 -2.60
N SER A 38 11.32 -0.25 -3.83
CA SER A 38 11.27 1.12 -4.32
C SER A 38 9.83 1.64 -4.38
N LEU A 39 8.92 0.89 -5.02
CA LEU A 39 7.50 1.23 -5.08
C LEU A 39 6.89 1.34 -3.67
N GLY A 40 7.26 0.44 -2.76
CA GLY A 40 6.77 0.50 -1.38
C GLY A 40 7.09 1.82 -0.66
N LYS A 41 8.22 2.49 -0.98
CA LYS A 41 8.51 3.82 -0.43
C LYS A 41 7.56 4.87 -1.00
N ASP A 42 7.30 4.83 -2.31
CA ASP A 42 6.39 5.77 -2.98
C ASP A 42 4.96 5.63 -2.44
N LEU A 43 4.50 4.39 -2.24
CA LEU A 43 3.18 4.09 -1.65
C LEU A 43 3.08 4.63 -0.22
N ARG A 44 4.14 4.48 0.59
CA ARG A 44 4.18 5.03 1.94
C ARG A 44 4.10 6.56 1.92
N GLU A 45 4.92 7.21 1.10
CA GLU A 45 4.96 8.67 0.99
C GLU A 45 3.59 9.22 0.53
N TYR A 46 2.95 8.55 -0.42
CA TYR A 46 1.59 8.88 -0.84
C TYR A 46 0.57 8.75 0.31
N ALA A 47 0.60 7.64 1.05
CA ALA A 47 -0.32 7.41 2.16
C ALA A 47 -0.12 8.40 3.31
N GLU A 48 1.14 8.75 3.61
CA GLU A 48 1.48 9.79 4.58
C GLU A 48 0.90 11.13 4.10
N GLN A 49 1.22 11.57 2.87
CA GLN A 49 0.73 12.83 2.31
C GLN A 49 -0.81 12.90 2.28
N LEU A 50 -1.48 11.80 1.92
CA LEU A 50 -2.95 11.72 1.92
C LEU A 50 -3.53 11.99 3.32
N ILE A 51 -2.92 11.45 4.37
CA ILE A 51 -3.31 11.76 5.75
C ILE A 51 -3.09 13.24 6.04
N GLU A 52 -1.95 13.80 5.65
CA GLU A 52 -1.64 15.22 5.91
C GLU A 52 -2.60 16.18 5.19
N ASP A 53 -2.99 15.86 3.96
CA ASP A 53 -3.85 16.70 3.12
C ASP A 53 -5.33 16.63 3.55
N THR A 54 -5.75 15.49 4.10
CA THR A 54 -7.16 15.24 4.46
C THR A 54 -7.47 15.44 5.94
N SER A 55 -6.45 15.68 6.78
CA SER A 55 -6.63 15.83 8.22
C SER A 55 -5.97 17.09 8.77
N ILE A 56 -6.56 17.64 9.83
CA ILE A 56 -5.96 18.73 10.59
C ILE A 56 -4.91 18.14 11.54
N GLU A 57 -3.82 18.87 11.75
CA GLU A 57 -2.84 18.54 12.79
C GLU A 57 -3.48 18.29 14.15
N GLY A 58 -3.00 17.24 14.83
CA GLY A 58 -3.46 16.87 16.17
C GLY A 58 -3.57 15.36 16.33
N LEU A 59 -4.16 14.96 17.46
CA LEU A 59 -4.13 13.58 17.94
C LEU A 59 -4.61 12.55 16.91
N ALA A 60 -5.68 12.86 16.15
CA ALA A 60 -6.20 11.94 15.14
C ALA A 60 -5.19 11.70 14.00
N ARG A 61 -4.53 12.76 13.50
CA ARG A 61 -3.46 12.65 12.49
C ARG A 61 -2.28 11.87 13.03
N ASP A 62 -1.86 12.14 14.26
CA ASP A 62 -0.75 11.43 14.90
C ASP A 62 -1.01 9.93 15.04
N TYR A 63 -2.23 9.53 15.42
CA TYR A 63 -2.61 8.12 15.47
C TYR A 63 -2.64 7.47 14.09
N ALA A 64 -3.13 8.17 13.07
CA ALA A 64 -3.14 7.66 11.70
C ALA A 64 -1.71 7.44 11.17
N LEU A 65 -0.82 8.42 11.35
CA LEU A 65 0.60 8.29 10.99
C LEU A 65 1.32 7.21 11.81
N ALA A 66 0.96 7.05 13.09
CA ALA A 66 1.51 5.97 13.91
C ALA A 66 1.06 4.59 13.42
N TYR A 67 -0.17 4.46 12.93
CA TYR A 67 -0.69 3.20 12.37
C TYR A 67 0.08 2.76 11.12
N LEU A 68 0.46 3.72 10.26
CA LEU A 68 1.26 3.45 9.05
C LEU A 68 2.63 2.81 9.32
N ARG A 69 3.14 2.87 10.55
CA ARG A 69 4.42 2.25 10.94
C ARG A 69 4.38 0.73 10.98
N GLU A 70 3.19 0.14 11.09
CA GLU A 70 3.00 -1.32 11.13
C GLU A 70 2.81 -1.93 9.74
N VAL A 71 2.72 -1.11 8.70
CA VAL A 71 2.45 -1.56 7.32
C VAL A 71 3.72 -2.11 6.67
N ASP A 72 3.60 -3.29 6.06
CA ASP A 72 4.60 -3.81 5.12
C ASP A 72 4.31 -3.27 3.72
N TRP A 73 4.92 -2.13 3.41
CA TRP A 73 4.75 -1.46 2.12
C TRP A 73 5.30 -2.26 0.93
N THR A 74 6.29 -3.12 1.17
CA THR A 74 6.84 -3.98 0.11
C THR A 74 5.84 -5.07 -0.27
N ASP A 75 5.05 -5.56 0.69
CA ASP A 75 3.98 -6.53 0.44
C ASP A 75 2.86 -5.95 -0.43
N ILE A 76 2.41 -4.71 -0.14
CA ILE A 76 1.45 -3.99 -0.99
C ILE A 76 2.00 -3.79 -2.41
N ALA A 77 3.24 -3.29 -2.52
CA ALA A 77 3.87 -3.07 -3.81
C ALA A 77 3.97 -4.35 -4.65
N LYS A 78 4.30 -5.50 -4.04
CA LYS A 78 4.32 -6.79 -4.75
C LYS A 78 2.96 -7.15 -5.32
N HIS A 79 1.91 -7.06 -4.52
CA HIS A 79 0.55 -7.38 -4.98
C HIS A 79 0.12 -6.48 -6.16
N MET A 80 0.47 -5.19 -6.12
CA MET A 80 0.17 -4.27 -7.22
C MET A 80 0.96 -4.60 -8.50
N ILE A 81 2.26 -4.90 -8.39
CA ILE A 81 3.11 -5.28 -9.52
C ILE A 81 2.64 -6.60 -10.14
N ASP A 82 2.31 -7.59 -9.31
CA ASP A 82 1.84 -8.90 -9.74
C ASP A 82 0.50 -8.75 -10.50
N ALA A 83 -0.46 -8.00 -9.94
CA ALA A 83 -1.74 -7.72 -10.61
C ALA A 83 -1.56 -7.02 -11.97
N TYR A 84 -0.71 -5.98 -12.03
CA TYR A 84 -0.41 -5.29 -13.28
C TYR A 84 0.29 -6.19 -14.30
N SER A 85 1.15 -7.09 -13.85
CA SER A 85 1.84 -8.04 -14.72
C SER A 85 0.87 -9.08 -15.30
N GLU A 86 -0.06 -9.58 -14.48
CA GLU A 86 -1.11 -10.52 -14.89
C GLU A 86 -2.06 -9.89 -15.91
N GLU A 87 -2.57 -8.68 -15.63
CA GLU A 87 -3.45 -7.94 -16.55
C GLU A 87 -2.79 -7.69 -17.91
N ASN A 88 -1.51 -7.29 -17.92
CA ASN A 88 -0.79 -7.06 -19.17
C ASN A 88 -0.45 -8.34 -19.92
N TYR A 89 -0.32 -9.48 -19.24
CA TYR A 89 -0.13 -10.78 -19.89
C TYR A 89 -1.41 -11.25 -20.58
N GLU A 90 -2.58 -11.04 -19.98
CA GLU A 90 -3.88 -11.40 -20.58
C GLU A 90 -4.25 -10.57 -21.82
N ILE A 91 -3.64 -9.40 -22.01
CA ILE A 91 -3.91 -8.53 -23.17
C ILE A 91 -3.10 -8.93 -24.42
N VAL A 92 -2.01 -9.71 -24.26
CA VAL A 92 -1.11 -10.10 -25.38
C VAL A 92 -1.35 -11.51 -25.94
N ASP A 93 -2.24 -12.31 -25.33
CA ASP A 93 -2.70 -13.62 -25.84
C ASP A 93 -4.05 -13.53 -26.60
#